data_AF-A0A820KUL4-F1
#
_entry.id   AF-A0A820KUL4-F1
#
_cell.length_a   1.000
_cell.length_b   1.000
_cell.length_c   1.000
_cell.angle_alpha   90.00
_cell.angle_beta   90.00
_cell.angle_gamma   90.00
#
_symmetry.space_group_name_H-M   'P 1'
#
loop_
_entity.id
_entity.type
_entity.pdbx_description
1 polymer ?
#
loop_
_entity_poly.entity_id
_entity_poly.type
_entity_poly.pdbx_seq_one_letter_code
_entity_poly.pdbx_strand_id
1 'polypeptide(L)'
;NNRNITFGLNSNMIPNDTAKWFGFELRSHIDQFVRIYILLTVILTFDAIVRYRQRYRRLTLSVHFNVHLIENRFPILFQPYALKKLLDHTYEYEYDIDSYQQADRSVIDFLKYLMNFLFYRFCLEICHIITVIVISIHLDVIAVFYAIWLGLFLISSRRFIKRIWFIYIFFQIVLFSLQYMSAVGAPPFLCFEYSWTNVNIQGWSQLKRWLYLPDYIDSPEATHLFTDFFQFLFSCQQWHVFGYETNEKYRVYTDAGGSNREIIYDYNIYKNNPTWDFVTTKRHMLDRIKYAIFMYGRWIVLSIVYLAGITRISLFGLGYLIACFYFLWYAHDFLTKRVTVIFRLWNYFIYYCFFVIFIKTCLQVC
;
A
#
# COMPACT_ATOMS: atom_id res chain seq x y z
N ASN A 1 -38.37 11.43 -60.59
CA ASN A 1 -37.47 12.31 -59.84
C ASN A 1 -38.01 12.58 -58.45
N ASN A 2 -37.15 12.31 -57.46
CA ASN A 2 -37.20 12.73 -56.05
C ASN A 2 -38.30 12.13 -55.16
N ARG A 3 -38.05 10.91 -54.66
CA ARG A 3 -38.54 10.49 -53.34
C ARG A 3 -37.44 10.82 -52.33
N ASN A 4 -37.65 11.89 -51.55
CA ASN A 4 -36.85 12.17 -50.37
C ASN A 4 -37.13 11.08 -49.33
N ILE A 5 -36.14 10.23 -49.08
CA ILE A 5 -36.15 9.28 -47.98
C ILE A 5 -35.66 10.05 -46.75
N THR A 6 -36.60 10.57 -45.96
CA THR A 6 -36.31 11.07 -44.62
C THR A 6 -36.14 9.86 -43.71
N PHE A 7 -34.89 9.47 -43.44
CA PHE A 7 -34.60 8.62 -42.28
C PHE A 7 -34.88 9.46 -41.03
N GLY A 8 -35.87 9.03 -40.26
CA GLY A 8 -36.14 9.55 -38.92
C GLY A 8 -34.97 9.23 -38.01
N LEU A 9 -33.97 10.10 -38.00
CA LEU A 9 -32.98 10.14 -36.94
C LEU A 9 -33.68 10.71 -35.71
N ASN A 10 -34.00 9.84 -34.76
CA ASN A 10 -34.28 10.24 -33.39
C ASN A 10 -33.14 11.17 -32.94
N SER A 11 -33.47 12.43 -32.67
CA SER A 11 -32.54 13.53 -32.37
C SER A 11 -31.77 13.38 -31.05
N ASN A 12 -31.80 12.20 -30.43
CA ASN A 12 -31.19 11.92 -29.13
C ASN A 12 -30.07 10.87 -29.17
N MET A 13 -29.73 10.32 -30.35
CA MET A 13 -28.54 9.46 -30.48
C MET A 13 -27.35 10.31 -30.89
N ILE A 14 -26.44 10.56 -29.94
CA ILE A 14 -25.09 11.08 -30.22
C ILE A 14 -24.48 10.14 -31.25
N PRO A 15 -24.01 10.62 -32.42
CA PRO A 15 -23.37 9.75 -33.40
C PRO A 15 -22.19 9.04 -32.73
N ASN A 16 -22.18 7.71 -32.82
CA ASN A 16 -21.13 6.84 -32.29
C ASN A 16 -19.80 7.15 -33.00
N ASP A 17 -19.11 8.17 -32.49
CA ASP A 17 -17.86 8.63 -33.06
C ASP A 17 -16.75 7.66 -32.68
N THR A 18 -16.36 6.86 -33.67
CA THR A 18 -15.27 5.88 -33.52
C THR A 18 -13.97 6.56 -33.12
N ALA A 19 -13.74 7.81 -33.55
CA ALA A 19 -12.55 8.57 -33.19
C ALA A 19 -12.51 8.90 -31.69
N LYS A 20 -13.66 9.21 -31.08
CA LYS A 20 -13.74 9.49 -29.63
C LYS A 20 -13.40 8.27 -28.78
N TRP A 21 -13.77 7.07 -29.21
CA TRP A 21 -13.41 5.83 -28.50
C TRP A 21 -11.89 5.60 -28.50
N PHE A 22 -11.20 5.93 -29.60
CA PHE A 22 -9.73 5.95 -29.64
C PHE A 22 -9.08 7.12 -28.87
N GLY A 23 -9.89 8.03 -28.31
CA GLY A 23 -9.42 9.20 -27.56
C GLY A 23 -9.15 10.43 -28.41
N PHE A 24 -9.55 10.44 -29.69
CA PHE A 24 -9.48 11.64 -30.52
C PHE A 24 -10.74 12.50 -30.34
N GLU A 25 -10.59 13.66 -29.71
CA GLU A 25 -11.67 14.62 -29.55
C GLU A 25 -11.29 15.96 -30.20
N LEU A 26 -12.18 16.49 -31.06
CA LEU A 26 -12.00 17.81 -31.66
C LEU A 26 -12.38 18.87 -30.61
N ARG A 27 -11.38 19.51 -29.99
CA ARG A 27 -11.57 20.63 -29.06
C ARG A 27 -11.08 21.95 -29.64
N SER A 28 -11.75 23.04 -29.27
CA SER A 28 -11.34 24.41 -29.60
C SER A 28 -10.02 24.81 -28.93
N HIS A 29 -9.77 24.29 -27.72
CA HIS A 29 -8.57 24.57 -26.91
C HIS A 29 -7.68 23.32 -26.85
N ILE A 30 -6.77 23.19 -27.83
CA ILE A 30 -5.81 22.08 -27.94
C ILE A 30 -4.84 22.09 -26.76
N ASP A 31 -4.50 23.28 -26.25
CA ASP A 31 -3.59 23.47 -25.13
C ASP A 31 -4.03 22.72 -23.87
N GLN A 32 -5.33 22.72 -23.55
CA GLN A 32 -5.86 22.00 -22.38
C GLN A 32 -5.83 20.48 -22.57
N PHE A 33 -6.10 20.01 -23.80
CA PHE A 33 -6.12 18.59 -24.13
C PHE A 33 -4.72 17.95 -24.08
N VAL A 34 -3.71 18.64 -24.62
CA VAL A 34 -2.35 18.11 -24.71
C VAL A 34 -1.55 18.34 -23.42
N ARG A 35 -2.02 19.20 -22.51
CA ARG A 35 -1.33 19.58 -21.26
C ARG A 35 -0.86 18.37 -20.43
N ILE A 36 -1.70 17.35 -20.28
CA ILE A 36 -1.39 16.15 -19.47
C ILE A 36 -0.27 15.34 -20.13
N TYR A 37 -0.30 15.17 -21.45
CA TYR A 37 0.73 14.46 -22.21
C TYR A 37 2.07 15.21 -22.21
N ILE A 38 2.03 16.54 -22.33
CA ILE A 38 3.24 17.38 -22.19
C ILE A 38 3.82 17.23 -20.78
N LEU A 39 2.99 17.31 -19.74
CA LEU A 39 3.46 17.12 -18.37
C LEU A 39 4.08 15.74 -18.16
N LEU A 40 3.46 14.68 -18.70
CA LEU A 40 3.95 13.32 -18.60
C LEU A 40 5.29 13.14 -19.32
N THR A 41 5.46 13.71 -20.52
CA THR A 41 6.75 13.69 -21.23
C THR A 41 7.83 14.49 -20.50
N VAL A 42 7.49 15.64 -19.90
CA VAL A 42 8.42 16.40 -19.04
C VAL A 42 8.85 15.58 -17.82
N ILE A 43 7.93 14.87 -17.16
CA ILE A 43 8.26 14.02 -16.01
C ILE A 43 9.18 12.86 -16.42
N LEU A 44 8.87 12.17 -17.53
CA LEU A 44 9.68 11.05 -18.03
C LEU A 44 11.09 11.49 -18.47
N THR A 45 11.18 12.63 -19.17
CA THR A 45 12.47 13.20 -19.56
C THR A 45 13.26 13.66 -18.33
N PHE A 46 12.59 14.24 -17.33
CA PHE A 46 13.23 14.62 -16.08
C PHE A 46 13.77 13.39 -15.31
N ASP A 47 13.03 12.29 -15.20
CA ASP A 47 13.53 11.04 -14.61
C ASP A 47 14.78 10.54 -15.36
N ALA A 48 14.75 10.52 -16.69
CA ALA A 48 15.90 10.14 -17.50
C ALA A 48 17.12 11.06 -17.28
N ILE A 49 16.91 12.38 -17.20
CA ILE A 49 17.97 13.37 -16.93
C ILE A 49 18.57 13.14 -15.54
N VAL A 50 17.74 12.91 -14.52
CA VAL A 50 18.20 12.64 -13.16
C VAL A 50 19.06 11.36 -13.14
N ARG A 51 18.59 10.27 -13.73
CA ARG A 51 19.36 9.01 -13.82
C ARG A 51 20.68 9.19 -14.55
N TYR A 52 20.67 9.91 -15.67
CA TYR A 52 21.87 10.22 -16.42
C TYR A 52 22.86 11.05 -15.59
N ARG A 53 22.40 12.11 -14.92
CA ARG A 53 23.23 12.97 -14.06
C ARG A 53 23.83 12.19 -12.89
N GLN A 54 23.06 11.31 -12.25
CA GLN A 54 23.56 10.45 -11.19
C GLN A 54 24.63 9.47 -11.70
N ARG A 55 24.47 8.91 -12.89
CA ARG A 55 25.49 8.06 -13.52
C ARG A 55 26.76 8.83 -13.86
N TYR A 56 26.64 10.01 -14.46
CA TYR A 56 27.77 10.87 -14.81
C TYR A 56 28.57 11.30 -13.56
N ARG A 57 27.87 11.73 -12.51
CA ARG A 57 28.49 12.11 -11.23
C ARG A 57 29.26 10.95 -10.62
N ARG A 58 28.71 9.73 -10.65
CA ARG A 58 29.40 8.52 -10.19
C ARG A 58 30.68 8.27 -10.96
N LEU A 59 30.65 8.30 -12.30
CA LEU A 59 31.84 8.09 -13.13
C LEU A 59 32.93 9.15 -12.87
N THR A 60 32.54 10.42 -12.76
CA THR A 60 33.47 11.53 -12.50
C THR A 60 34.15 11.36 -11.15
N LEU A 61 33.38 11.03 -10.10
CA LEU A 61 33.93 10.78 -8.77
C LEU A 61 34.80 9.50 -8.75
N SER A 62 34.43 8.46 -9.50
CA SER A 62 35.21 7.24 -9.61
C SER A 62 36.61 7.50 -10.17
N VAL A 63 36.70 8.32 -11.23
CA VAL A 63 37.98 8.73 -11.82
C VAL A 63 38.76 9.63 -10.87
N HIS A 64 38.10 10.59 -10.23
CA HIS A 64 38.77 11.55 -9.34
C HIS A 64 39.40 10.87 -8.11
N PHE A 65 38.72 9.88 -7.53
CA PHE A 65 39.19 9.18 -6.34
C PHE A 65 39.91 7.85 -6.64
N ASN A 66 40.03 7.45 -7.92
CA ASN A 66 40.50 6.10 -8.31
C ASN A 66 39.75 4.97 -7.59
N VAL A 67 38.44 5.16 -7.36
CA VAL A 67 37.57 4.17 -6.70
C VAL A 67 36.46 3.79 -7.66
N HIS A 68 36.20 2.50 -7.85
CA HIS A 68 35.09 2.06 -8.69
C HIS A 68 33.76 2.20 -7.91
N LEU A 69 33.10 3.37 -7.99
CA LEU A 69 31.79 3.57 -7.36
C LEU A 69 30.73 2.76 -8.10
N ILE A 70 30.32 1.65 -7.49
CA ILE A 70 29.23 0.80 -7.99
C ILE A 70 27.90 1.49 -7.73
N GLU A 71 26.88 1.21 -8.55
CA GLU A 71 25.52 1.63 -8.27
C GLU A 71 25.10 1.26 -6.85
N ASN A 72 24.54 2.21 -6.11
CA ASN A 72 24.04 1.97 -4.76
C ASN A 72 23.09 0.76 -4.83
N ARG A 73 23.56 -0.38 -4.32
CA ARG A 73 22.74 -1.60 -4.25
C ARG A 73 21.58 -1.46 -3.27
N PHE A 74 21.54 -0.35 -2.53
CA PHE A 74 20.62 -0.09 -1.45
C PHE A 74 19.92 1.25 -1.68
N PRO A 75 18.58 1.29 -1.73
CA PRO A 75 17.82 2.54 -1.83
C PRO A 75 17.81 3.24 -0.48
N ILE A 76 18.89 3.94 -0.14
CA ILE A 76 19.05 4.69 1.10
C ILE A 76 19.19 6.17 0.73
N LEU A 77 18.40 7.04 1.37
CA LEU A 77 18.39 8.48 1.12
C LEU A 77 19.56 9.18 1.81
N PHE A 78 19.75 8.91 3.09
CA PHE A 78 20.88 9.40 3.87
C PHE A 78 21.96 8.32 3.91
N GLN A 79 22.98 8.48 3.07
CA GLN A 79 24.13 7.58 3.12
C GLN A 79 24.93 7.79 4.41
N PRO A 80 25.38 6.70 5.05
CA PRO A 80 26.52 6.77 5.94
C PRO A 80 27.75 6.85 5.05
N TYR A 81 28.25 8.05 4.77
CA TYR A 81 29.54 8.19 4.12
C TYR A 81 30.60 8.47 5.19
N ALA A 82 31.27 7.41 5.65
CA ALA A 82 32.60 7.51 6.22
C ALA A 82 33.56 6.76 5.27
N LEU A 83 34.21 7.51 4.38
CA LEU A 83 35.36 7.01 3.63
C LEU A 83 36.55 7.02 4.59
N LYS A 84 36.87 5.89 5.21
CA LYS A 84 38.09 5.77 6.01
C LYS A 84 39.29 5.70 5.07
N LYS A 85 40.12 6.75 5.12
CA LYS A 85 41.41 6.77 4.44
C LYS A 85 42.38 5.87 5.22
N LEU A 86 42.72 4.69 4.69
CA LEU A 86 43.84 3.90 5.21
C LEU A 86 45.17 4.54 4.80
N LEU A 87 46.22 4.30 5.58
CA LEU A 87 47.57 4.84 5.35
C LEU A 87 48.15 4.48 3.96
N ASP A 88 47.66 3.42 3.33
CA ASP A 88 48.17 2.89 2.05
C ASP A 88 47.44 3.39 0.79
N HIS A 89 46.76 4.54 0.85
CA HIS A 89 45.96 5.06 -0.28
C HIS A 89 44.88 4.09 -0.80
N THR A 90 44.53 3.09 0.01
CA THR A 90 43.40 2.19 -0.20
C THR A 90 42.19 2.72 0.55
N TYR A 91 41.07 2.76 -0.15
CA TYR A 91 39.78 3.11 0.44
C TYR A 91 39.05 1.81 0.77
N GLU A 92 38.99 1.47 2.05
CA GLU A 92 38.11 0.42 2.51
C GLU A 92 36.74 1.06 2.80
N TYR A 93 35.67 0.44 2.31
CA TYR A 93 34.33 0.81 2.74
C TYR A 93 34.22 0.41 4.21
N GLU A 94 34.56 1.32 5.14
CA GLU A 94 34.03 1.23 6.48
C GLU A 94 32.56 1.53 6.36
N TYR A 95 31.80 0.45 6.25
CA TYR A 95 30.36 0.44 6.22
C TYR A 95 29.91 0.79 7.65
N ASP A 96 30.19 2.02 8.11
CA ASP A 96 29.58 2.60 9.31
C ASP A 96 28.12 2.90 8.97
N ILE A 97 27.36 1.88 8.55
CA ILE A 97 25.93 2.06 8.45
C ILE A 97 25.51 2.41 9.84
N ASP A 98 25.01 3.63 9.97
CA ASP A 98 24.20 4.13 11.07
C ASP A 98 23.28 2.99 11.52
N SER A 99 23.77 2.20 12.46
CA SER A 99 23.15 0.91 12.78
C SER A 99 21.82 1.22 13.45
N TYR A 100 20.88 0.27 13.44
CA TYR A 100 19.69 0.33 14.31
C TYR A 100 20.02 0.79 15.75
N GLN A 101 21.24 0.53 16.24
CA GLN A 101 21.72 0.97 17.55
C GLN A 101 22.09 2.46 17.63
N GLN A 102 22.52 3.08 16.52
CA GLN A 102 22.78 4.52 16.45
C GLN A 102 21.50 5.35 16.27
N ALA A 103 20.45 4.78 15.66
CA ALA A 103 19.14 5.41 15.55
C ALA A 103 18.54 5.78 16.92
N ASP A 104 18.97 5.09 17.98
CA ASP A 104 18.52 5.30 19.35
C ASP A 104 19.22 6.44 20.10
N ARG A 105 20.16 7.15 19.46
CA ARG A 105 20.93 8.25 20.09
C ARG A 105 20.19 9.58 20.13
N SER A 106 19.50 9.94 19.05
CA SER A 106 18.86 11.25 18.91
C SER A 106 17.57 11.18 18.08
N VAL A 107 16.69 12.17 18.24
CA VAL A 107 15.45 12.27 17.46
C VAL A 107 15.75 12.46 15.97
N ILE A 108 16.80 13.22 15.64
CA ILE A 108 17.19 13.48 14.25
C ILE A 108 17.72 12.20 13.59
N ASP A 109 18.54 11.42 14.30
CA ASP A 109 19.08 10.18 13.76
C ASP A 109 18.00 9.10 13.63
N PHE A 110 17.05 9.07 14.56
CA PHE A 110 15.83 8.26 14.42
C PHE A 110 15.01 8.66 13.18
N LEU A 111 14.83 9.96 12.91
CA LEU A 111 14.10 10.43 11.73
C LEU A 111 14.83 10.09 10.43
N LYS A 112 16.15 10.20 10.38
CA LYS A 112 16.96 9.74 9.22
C LYS A 112 16.78 8.24 9.00
N TYR A 113 16.84 7.45 10.06
CA TYR A 113 16.59 6.01 10.02
C TYR A 113 15.18 5.71 9.51
N LEU A 114 14.17 6.41 10.02
CA LEU A 114 12.78 6.25 9.57
C LEU A 114 12.66 6.55 8.08
N MET A 115 13.20 7.67 7.59
CA MET A 115 13.13 8.01 6.17
C MET A 115 13.82 6.97 5.26
N ASN A 116 14.88 6.32 5.74
CA ASN A 116 15.60 5.28 5.00
C ASN A 116 14.89 3.92 5.03
N PHE A 117 14.29 3.54 6.16
CA PHE A 117 13.81 2.18 6.40
C PHE A 117 12.30 2.07 6.70
N LEU A 118 11.52 3.15 6.57
CA LEU A 118 10.07 3.16 6.81
C LEU A 118 9.38 2.05 6.01
N PHE A 119 9.62 2.02 4.69
CA PHE A 119 9.06 0.99 3.82
C PHE A 119 9.63 -0.40 4.15
N TYR A 120 10.93 -0.52 4.40
CA TYR A 120 11.50 -1.81 4.77
C TYR A 120 10.86 -2.42 6.04
N ARG A 121 10.51 -1.59 7.03
CA ARG A 121 9.93 -2.04 8.31
C ARG A 121 8.42 -2.23 8.26
N PHE A 122 7.69 -1.30 7.65
CA PHE A 122 6.23 -1.19 7.78
C PHE A 122 5.46 -1.40 6.46
N CYS A 123 6.11 -1.79 5.36
CA CYS A 123 5.43 -1.85 4.06
C CYS A 123 4.30 -2.90 4.03
N LEU A 124 4.39 -4.00 4.78
CA LEU A 124 3.31 -4.99 4.82
C LEU A 124 2.06 -4.43 5.51
N GLU A 125 2.24 -3.72 6.62
CA GLU A 125 1.18 -3.04 7.35
C GLU A 125 0.56 -1.92 6.50
N ILE A 126 1.39 -1.15 5.78
CA ILE A 126 0.91 -0.14 4.81
C ILE A 126 0.09 -0.82 3.70
N CYS A 127 0.54 -1.95 3.14
CA CYS A 127 -0.21 -2.69 2.12
C CYS A 127 -1.58 -3.13 2.66
N HIS A 128 -1.66 -3.64 3.90
CA HIS A 128 -2.95 -4.00 4.50
C HIS A 128 -3.87 -2.78 4.69
N ILE A 129 -3.33 -1.64 5.12
CA ILE A 129 -4.10 -0.40 5.27
C ILE A 129 -4.64 0.07 3.91
N ILE A 130 -3.81 0.11 2.87
CA ILE A 130 -4.25 0.50 1.52
C ILE A 130 -5.29 -0.51 1.00
N THR A 131 -5.14 -1.81 1.28
CA THR A 131 -6.15 -2.82 0.93
C THR A 131 -7.50 -2.51 1.59
N VAL A 132 -7.53 -2.11 2.86
CA VAL A 132 -8.76 -1.70 3.55
C VAL A 132 -9.35 -0.42 2.95
N ILE A 133 -8.52 0.53 2.53
CA ILE A 133 -8.94 1.75 1.84
C ILE A 133 -9.57 1.40 0.48
N VAL A 134 -8.92 0.53 -0.30
CA VAL A 134 -9.44 0.01 -1.57
C VAL A 134 -10.79 -0.65 -1.34
N ILE A 135 -10.92 -1.55 -0.37
CA ILE A 135 -12.20 -2.19 0.00
C ILE A 135 -13.27 -1.17 0.43
N SER A 136 -12.88 -0.01 0.96
CA SER A 136 -13.84 1.01 1.41
C SER A 136 -14.29 1.92 0.26
N ILE A 137 -13.45 2.10 -0.75
CA ILE A 137 -13.74 2.88 -1.95
C ILE A 137 -14.50 2.01 -2.96
N HIS A 138 -14.00 0.79 -3.18
CA HIS A 138 -14.67 -0.23 -3.96
C HIS A 138 -15.86 -0.76 -3.17
N LEU A 139 -17.06 -0.47 -3.66
CA LEU A 139 -18.30 -0.96 -3.06
C LEU A 139 -18.97 -1.96 -4.02
N ASP A 140 -18.13 -2.80 -4.63
CA ASP A 140 -18.40 -3.68 -5.76
C ASP A 140 -17.83 -5.10 -5.51
N VAL A 141 -17.95 -6.00 -6.49
CA VAL A 141 -17.45 -7.38 -6.41
C VAL A 141 -15.92 -7.44 -6.24
N ILE A 142 -15.18 -6.44 -6.72
CA ILE A 142 -13.73 -6.34 -6.59
C ILE A 142 -13.35 -6.21 -5.11
N ALA A 143 -14.12 -5.43 -4.34
CA ALA A 143 -13.94 -5.29 -2.90
C ALA A 143 -13.99 -6.64 -2.17
N VAL A 144 -14.89 -7.53 -2.57
CA VAL A 144 -15.03 -8.88 -1.97
C VAL A 144 -13.78 -9.71 -2.24
N PHE A 145 -13.24 -9.69 -3.47
CA PHE A 145 -12.00 -10.40 -3.77
C PHE A 145 -10.82 -9.87 -2.94
N TYR A 146 -10.69 -8.55 -2.80
CA TYR A 146 -9.65 -7.97 -1.95
C TYR A 146 -9.85 -8.30 -0.46
N ALA A 147 -11.09 -8.35 0.02
CA ALA A 147 -11.39 -8.74 1.39
C ALA A 147 -11.02 -10.21 1.65
N ILE A 148 -11.24 -11.13 0.70
CA ILE A 148 -10.79 -12.52 0.80
C ILE A 148 -9.26 -12.60 0.92
N TRP A 149 -8.53 -11.86 0.07
CA TRP A 149 -7.06 -11.78 0.14
C TRP A 149 -6.57 -11.20 1.47
N LEU A 150 -7.19 -10.13 1.95
CA LEU A 150 -6.87 -9.53 3.24
C LEU A 150 -7.07 -10.52 4.39
N GLY A 151 -8.19 -11.26 4.40
CA GLY A 151 -8.45 -12.31 5.38
C GLY A 151 -7.38 -13.41 5.36
N LEU A 152 -6.98 -13.85 4.17
CA LEU A 152 -5.90 -14.82 4.01
C LEU A 152 -4.57 -14.30 4.60
N PHE A 153 -4.23 -13.03 4.35
CA PHE A 153 -3.00 -12.44 4.90
C PHE A 153 -3.04 -12.27 6.42
N LEU A 154 -4.17 -11.85 6.99
CA LEU A 154 -4.29 -11.66 8.44
C LEU A 154 -4.14 -12.96 9.24
N ILE A 155 -4.59 -14.09 8.69
CA ILE A 155 -4.49 -15.41 9.34
C ILE A 155 -3.11 -16.05 9.11
N SER A 156 -2.42 -15.64 8.06
CA SER A 156 -1.18 -16.25 7.61
C SER A 156 0.07 -15.69 8.32
N SER A 157 1.05 -16.54 8.54
CA SER A 157 2.38 -16.07 8.99
C SER A 157 3.10 -15.29 7.89
N ARG A 158 4.00 -14.36 8.25
CA ARG A 158 4.84 -13.61 7.30
C ARG A 158 5.58 -14.51 6.31
N ARG A 159 6.03 -15.69 6.76
CA ARG A 159 6.72 -16.69 5.92
C ARG A 159 5.81 -17.26 4.83
N PHE A 160 4.53 -17.48 5.14
CA PHE A 160 3.55 -17.95 4.17
C PHE A 160 3.17 -16.84 3.20
N ILE A 161 2.86 -15.64 3.71
CA ILE A 161 2.55 -14.44 2.90
C ILE A 161 3.64 -14.22 1.84
N LYS A 162 4.91 -14.26 2.25
CA LYS A 162 6.06 -14.11 1.36
C LYS A 162 6.08 -15.11 0.20
N ARG A 163 5.62 -16.35 0.40
CA ARG A 163 5.58 -17.39 -0.66
C ARG A 163 4.44 -17.15 -1.64
N ILE A 164 3.26 -16.75 -1.15
CA ILE A 164 2.08 -16.53 -1.99
C ILE A 164 2.03 -15.13 -2.62
N TRP A 165 2.92 -14.22 -2.22
CA TRP A 165 2.88 -12.81 -2.64
C TRP A 165 2.92 -12.62 -4.15
N PHE A 166 3.67 -13.45 -4.87
CA PHE A 166 3.71 -13.39 -6.34
C PHE A 166 2.35 -13.71 -6.97
N ILE A 167 1.61 -14.67 -6.40
CA ILE A 167 0.27 -15.03 -6.85
C ILE A 167 -0.68 -13.83 -6.65
N TYR A 168 -0.54 -13.13 -5.53
CA TYR A 168 -1.31 -11.92 -5.25
C TYR A 168 -1.02 -10.80 -6.27
N ILE A 169 0.25 -10.56 -6.59
CA ILE A 169 0.64 -9.56 -7.61
C ILE A 169 0.10 -9.93 -8.98
N PHE A 170 0.20 -11.21 -9.37
CA PHE A 170 -0.39 -11.68 -10.62
C PHE A 170 -1.91 -11.50 -10.66
N PHE A 171 -2.59 -11.82 -9.56
CA PHE A 171 -4.03 -11.58 -9.39
C PHE A 171 -4.37 -10.09 -9.60
N GLN A 172 -3.60 -9.17 -9.01
CA GLN A 172 -3.81 -7.72 -9.19
C GLN A 172 -3.62 -7.27 -10.64
N ILE A 173 -2.62 -7.79 -11.35
CA ILE A 173 -2.39 -7.45 -12.78
C ILE A 173 -3.59 -7.87 -13.63
N VAL A 174 -4.09 -9.09 -13.43
CA VAL A 174 -5.25 -9.61 -14.15
C VAL A 174 -6.49 -8.78 -13.82
N LEU A 175 -6.75 -8.52 -12.54
CA LEU A 175 -7.91 -7.76 -12.09
C LEU A 175 -7.90 -6.33 -12.63
N PHE A 176 -6.76 -5.64 -12.54
CA PHE A 176 -6.58 -4.28 -13.07
C PHE A 176 -6.81 -4.22 -14.59
N SER A 177 -6.31 -5.22 -15.32
CA SER A 177 -6.52 -5.31 -16.77
C SER A 177 -8.01 -5.50 -17.11
N LEU A 178 -8.71 -6.36 -16.37
CA LEU A 178 -10.14 -6.60 -16.55
C LEU A 178 -10.97 -5.34 -16.21
N GLN A 179 -10.65 -4.65 -15.12
CA GLN A 179 -11.31 -3.39 -14.75
C GLN A 179 -11.12 -2.32 -15.82
N TYR A 180 -9.91 -2.17 -16.34
CA TYR A 180 -9.64 -1.22 -17.42
C TYR A 180 -10.44 -1.55 -18.68
N MET A 181 -10.50 -2.83 -19.06
CA MET A 181 -11.33 -3.27 -20.18
C MET A 181 -12.83 -2.99 -19.94
N SER A 182 -13.33 -3.21 -18.72
CA SER A 182 -14.72 -2.89 -18.36
C SER A 182 -14.99 -1.38 -18.36
N ALA A 183 -14.03 -0.56 -17.94
CA ALA A 183 -14.16 0.90 -17.93
C ALA A 183 -14.13 1.51 -19.35
N VAL A 184 -13.28 1.00 -20.23
CA VAL A 184 -13.22 1.42 -21.64
C VAL A 184 -14.46 0.95 -22.41
N GLY A 185 -14.97 -0.23 -22.06
CA GLY A 185 -16.03 -0.88 -22.81
C GLY A 185 -15.57 -1.29 -24.20
N ALA A 186 -16.51 -1.80 -24.98
CA ALA A 186 -16.25 -2.25 -26.33
C ALA A 186 -16.45 -1.12 -27.33
N PRO A 187 -15.79 -1.22 -28.50
CA PRO A 187 -15.84 -0.11 -29.42
C PRO A 187 -17.23 0.01 -30.07
N PRO A 188 -17.76 1.24 -30.17
CA PRO A 188 -19.14 1.49 -30.61
C PRO A 188 -19.40 1.14 -32.08
N PHE A 189 -18.34 1.01 -32.91
CA PHE A 189 -18.47 0.64 -34.32
C PHE A 189 -18.90 -0.81 -34.54
N LEU A 190 -18.75 -1.68 -33.53
CA LEU A 190 -19.17 -3.07 -33.63
C LEU A 190 -20.70 -3.23 -33.54
N CYS A 191 -21.43 -2.17 -33.14
CA CYS A 191 -22.89 -2.15 -33.04
C CYS A 191 -23.48 -3.34 -32.26
N PHE A 192 -22.74 -3.89 -31.30
CA PHE A 192 -23.24 -4.95 -30.43
C PHE A 192 -23.72 -4.34 -29.12
N GLU A 193 -24.90 -4.77 -28.68
CA GLU A 193 -25.41 -4.50 -27.35
C GLU A 193 -24.93 -5.59 -26.39
N TYR A 194 -24.55 -5.19 -25.17
CA TYR A 194 -24.21 -6.15 -24.14
C TYR A 194 -25.44 -6.95 -23.72
N SER A 195 -25.29 -8.27 -23.55
CA SER A 195 -26.44 -9.14 -23.22
C SER A 195 -27.13 -8.81 -21.88
N TRP A 196 -26.47 -8.04 -21.01
CA TRP A 196 -26.98 -7.61 -19.71
C TRP A 196 -27.68 -6.24 -19.71
N THR A 197 -27.80 -5.53 -20.84
CA THR A 197 -28.45 -4.21 -20.87
C THR A 197 -29.97 -4.29 -20.73
N ASN A 198 -30.60 -5.26 -21.40
CA ASN A 198 -32.05 -5.34 -21.57
C ASN A 198 -32.73 -6.31 -20.57
N VAL A 199 -32.19 -6.42 -19.34
CA VAL A 199 -32.74 -7.32 -18.31
C VAL A 199 -33.73 -6.56 -17.43
N ASN A 200 -35.01 -6.94 -17.50
CA ASN A 200 -36.09 -6.25 -16.82
C ASN A 200 -36.40 -6.90 -15.44
N ILE A 201 -35.41 -6.86 -14.54
CA ILE A 201 -35.51 -7.38 -13.18
C ILE A 201 -35.35 -6.21 -12.19
N GLN A 202 -36.18 -6.18 -11.15
CA GLN A 202 -36.06 -5.18 -10.09
C GLN A 202 -34.69 -5.28 -9.41
N GLY A 203 -33.97 -4.16 -9.28
CA GLY A 203 -32.63 -4.14 -8.67
C GLY A 203 -31.48 -4.46 -9.63
N TRP A 204 -31.76 -4.75 -10.92
CA TRP A 204 -30.73 -5.12 -11.88
C TRP A 204 -29.69 -4.03 -12.12
N SER A 205 -30.09 -2.75 -12.15
CA SER A 205 -29.17 -1.64 -12.35
C SER A 205 -28.15 -1.52 -11.21
N GLN A 206 -28.57 -1.76 -9.96
CA GLN A 206 -27.68 -1.81 -8.80
C GLN A 206 -26.73 -3.00 -8.87
N LEU A 207 -27.25 -4.19 -9.21
CA LEU A 207 -26.43 -5.40 -9.35
C LEU A 207 -25.41 -5.27 -10.48
N LYS A 208 -25.80 -4.70 -11.63
CA LYS A 208 -24.92 -4.38 -12.77
C LYS A 208 -23.76 -3.49 -12.34
N ARG A 209 -24.05 -2.42 -11.58
CA ARG A 209 -23.03 -1.51 -11.04
C ARG A 209 -22.13 -2.21 -10.02
N TRP A 210 -22.70 -3.03 -9.15
CA TRP A 210 -21.95 -3.80 -8.16
C TRP A 210 -21.03 -4.86 -8.80
N LEU A 211 -21.44 -5.46 -9.92
CA LEU A 211 -20.61 -6.43 -10.64
C LEU A 211 -19.52 -5.76 -11.51
N TYR A 212 -19.48 -4.41 -11.56
CA TYR A 212 -18.54 -3.63 -12.37
C TYR A 212 -18.60 -4.00 -13.87
N LEU A 213 -19.80 -4.22 -14.40
CA LEU A 213 -20.01 -4.58 -15.80
C LEU A 213 -19.87 -3.36 -16.73
N PRO A 214 -19.30 -3.53 -17.94
CA PRO A 214 -19.28 -2.48 -18.94
C PRO A 214 -20.69 -2.18 -19.45
N ASP A 215 -20.98 -0.91 -19.64
CA ASP A 215 -22.21 -0.43 -20.26
C ASP A 215 -21.93 0.88 -21.01
N TYR A 216 -22.67 1.10 -22.09
CA TYR A 216 -22.55 2.33 -22.91
C TYR A 216 -23.28 3.51 -22.26
N ILE A 217 -24.33 3.24 -21.47
CA ILE A 217 -25.14 4.28 -20.82
C ILE A 217 -24.57 4.59 -19.42
N ASP A 218 -24.46 3.55 -18.58
CA ASP A 218 -23.94 3.66 -17.21
C ASP A 218 -22.54 3.05 -17.10
N SER A 219 -21.54 3.65 -17.74
CA SER A 219 -20.18 3.14 -17.69
C SER A 219 -19.62 3.17 -16.26
N PRO A 220 -18.83 2.15 -15.85
CA PRO A 220 -18.30 2.08 -14.50
C PRO A 220 -17.25 3.18 -14.27
N GLU A 221 -17.14 3.62 -13.02
CA GLU A 221 -16.31 4.79 -12.70
C GLU A 221 -14.80 4.46 -12.80
N ALA A 222 -14.10 5.18 -13.67
CA ALA A 222 -12.67 4.99 -13.91
C ALA A 222 -11.79 5.54 -12.78
N THR A 223 -12.33 6.36 -11.88
CA THR A 223 -11.59 6.95 -10.74
C THR A 223 -11.09 5.89 -9.77
N HIS A 224 -11.81 4.76 -9.65
CA HIS A 224 -11.46 3.65 -8.79
C HIS A 224 -10.11 3.02 -9.18
N LEU A 225 -9.77 2.99 -10.48
CA LEU A 225 -8.50 2.44 -10.98
C LEU A 225 -7.27 3.16 -10.42
N PHE A 226 -7.37 4.44 -10.06
CA PHE A 226 -6.25 5.15 -9.42
C PHE A 226 -5.89 4.54 -8.07
N THR A 227 -6.89 4.13 -7.28
CA THR A 227 -6.67 3.51 -5.98
C THR A 227 -6.06 2.12 -6.15
N ASP A 228 -6.56 1.34 -7.10
CA ASP A 228 -6.00 0.03 -7.46
C ASP A 228 -4.55 0.13 -7.96
N PHE A 229 -4.21 1.18 -8.69
CA PHE A 229 -2.83 1.45 -9.10
C PHE A 229 -1.90 1.65 -7.89
N PHE A 230 -2.30 2.46 -6.90
CA PHE A 230 -1.49 2.65 -5.70
C PHE A 230 -1.35 1.36 -4.88
N GLN A 231 -2.44 0.60 -4.77
CA GLN A 231 -2.42 -0.71 -4.12
C GLN A 231 -1.43 -1.65 -4.82
N PHE A 232 -1.46 -1.72 -6.15
CA PHE A 232 -0.50 -2.51 -6.92
C PHE A 232 0.93 -2.01 -6.75
N LEU A 233 1.17 -0.70 -6.79
CA LEU A 233 2.48 -0.09 -6.59
C LEU A 233 3.07 -0.50 -5.24
N PHE A 234 2.30 -0.38 -4.15
CA PHE A 234 2.75 -0.80 -2.82
C PHE A 234 2.99 -2.32 -2.74
N SER A 235 2.15 -3.14 -3.38
CA SER A 235 2.39 -4.58 -3.48
C SER A 235 3.72 -4.91 -4.16
N CYS A 236 4.07 -4.20 -5.23
CA CYS A 236 5.37 -4.35 -5.91
C CYS A 236 6.52 -3.95 -4.99
N GLN A 237 6.41 -2.83 -4.25
CA GLN A 237 7.42 -2.43 -3.28
C GLN A 237 7.60 -3.49 -2.18
N GLN A 238 6.50 -4.06 -1.69
CA GLN A 238 6.55 -5.14 -0.70
C GLN A 238 7.24 -6.40 -1.24
N TRP A 239 7.07 -6.72 -2.52
CA TRP A 239 7.84 -7.80 -3.15
C TRP A 239 9.35 -7.50 -3.10
N HIS A 240 9.76 -6.28 -3.46
CA HIS A 240 11.16 -5.89 -3.34
C HIS A 240 11.69 -6.04 -1.90
N VAL A 241 10.92 -5.64 -0.88
CA VAL A 241 11.26 -5.82 0.54
C VAL A 241 11.46 -7.31 0.88
N PHE A 242 10.55 -8.19 0.44
CA PHE A 242 10.73 -9.63 0.62
C PHE A 242 11.96 -10.18 -0.12
N GLY A 243 12.31 -9.61 -1.27
CA GLY A 243 13.55 -9.90 -1.99
C GLY A 243 14.78 -9.57 -1.16
N TYR A 244 14.83 -8.38 -0.56
CA TYR A 244 15.92 -7.96 0.32
C TYR A 244 16.06 -8.87 1.55
N GLU A 245 14.95 -9.29 2.15
CA GLU A 245 14.97 -10.21 3.30
C GLU A 245 15.43 -11.64 2.98
N THR A 246 15.34 -12.07 1.72
CA THR A 246 15.71 -13.45 1.33
C THR A 246 17.16 -13.54 0.91
N ASN A 247 17.63 -12.54 0.19
CA ASN A 247 18.85 -12.66 -0.59
C ASN A 247 20.04 -12.15 0.23
N GLU A 248 21.00 -13.05 0.47
CA GLU A 248 22.21 -12.79 1.27
C GLU A 248 23.03 -11.60 0.74
N LYS A 249 22.93 -11.30 -0.56
CA LYS A 249 23.55 -10.12 -1.17
C LYS A 249 23.13 -8.81 -0.50
N TYR A 250 21.95 -8.78 0.12
CA TYR A 250 21.42 -7.61 0.82
C TYR A 250 21.50 -7.72 2.35
N ARG A 251 22.25 -8.69 2.87
CA ARG A 251 22.41 -8.89 4.32
C ARG A 251 22.87 -7.63 5.04
N VAL A 252 23.79 -6.89 4.42
CA VAL A 252 24.31 -5.62 4.92
C VAL A 252 23.19 -4.57 5.12
N TYR A 253 22.21 -4.53 4.21
CA TYR A 253 21.05 -3.64 4.33
C TYR A 253 20.04 -4.12 5.37
N THR A 254 19.82 -5.43 5.46
CA THR A 254 18.93 -6.01 6.48
C THR A 254 19.52 -5.87 7.88
N ASP A 255 20.85 -5.93 8.01
CA ASP A 255 21.54 -5.75 9.30
C ASP A 255 21.43 -4.30 9.78
N ALA A 256 21.50 -3.32 8.87
CA ALA A 256 21.24 -1.91 9.18
C ALA A 256 19.79 -1.58 9.53
N GLY A 257 18.85 -2.06 8.71
CA GLY A 257 17.41 -1.86 8.92
C GLY A 257 16.84 -2.73 10.05
N GLY A 258 17.61 -3.68 10.57
CA GLY A 258 17.17 -4.64 11.57
C GLY A 258 16.32 -5.78 11.01
N SER A 259 16.22 -6.85 11.80
CA SER A 259 15.44 -8.05 11.44
C SER A 259 13.93 -7.77 11.52
N ASN A 260 13.19 -8.21 10.50
CA ASN A 260 11.73 -8.18 10.44
C ASN A 260 11.07 -9.51 10.91
N ARG A 261 11.84 -10.37 11.58
CA ARG A 261 11.32 -11.63 12.13
C ARG A 261 10.50 -11.36 13.40
N GLU A 262 9.41 -12.10 13.55
CA GLU A 262 8.57 -12.04 14.76
C GLU A 262 9.36 -12.56 15.97
N ILE A 263 9.43 -11.74 17.03
CA ILE A 263 10.26 -11.98 18.24
C ILE A 263 9.50 -12.74 19.33
N ILE A 264 8.16 -12.86 19.22
CA ILE A 264 7.26 -13.32 20.29
C ILE A 264 7.61 -14.73 20.80
N TYR A 265 8.21 -15.56 19.95
CA TYR A 265 8.61 -16.94 20.26
C TYR A 265 10.11 -17.10 20.54
N ASP A 266 10.89 -16.02 20.47
CA ASP A 266 12.34 -16.05 20.67
C ASP A 266 12.71 -15.76 22.14
N TYR A 267 12.92 -16.82 22.89
CA TYR A 267 13.28 -16.76 24.31
C TYR A 267 14.62 -16.04 24.56
N ASN A 268 15.55 -16.08 23.59
CA ASN A 268 16.88 -15.49 23.77
C ASN A 268 16.82 -13.96 23.82
N ILE A 269 15.92 -13.35 23.04
CA ILE A 269 15.71 -11.90 23.03
C ILE A 269 15.00 -11.42 24.30
N TYR A 270 14.10 -12.25 24.86
CA TYR A 270 13.49 -11.95 26.16
C TYR A 270 14.53 -11.97 27.29
N LYS A 271 15.49 -12.90 27.24
CA LYS A 271 16.55 -13.01 28.24
C LYS A 271 17.61 -11.90 28.11
N ASN A 272 18.03 -11.61 26.88
CA ASN A 272 19.06 -10.62 26.56
C ASN A 272 18.47 -9.58 25.61
N ASN A 273 17.75 -8.61 26.15
CA ASN A 273 17.18 -7.53 25.35
C ASN A 273 18.32 -6.70 24.71
N PRO A 274 18.42 -6.63 23.37
CA PRO A 274 19.46 -5.84 22.70
C PRO A 274 19.23 -4.33 22.84
N THR A 275 18.02 -3.91 23.22
CA THR A 275 17.69 -2.52 23.49
C THR A 275 17.91 -2.19 24.96
N TRP A 276 18.42 -1.01 25.21
CA TRP A 276 18.68 -0.52 26.56
C TRP A 276 17.37 -0.02 27.22
N ASP A 277 17.35 0.07 28.55
CA ASP A 277 16.12 0.39 29.31
C ASP A 277 15.71 1.87 29.22
N PHE A 278 14.80 2.17 28.28
CA PHE A 278 14.19 3.49 28.08
C PHE A 278 12.98 3.75 29.00
N VAL A 279 12.53 2.77 29.80
CA VAL A 279 11.39 2.90 30.69
C VAL A 279 11.83 3.50 32.02
N THR A 280 12.85 2.92 32.64
CA THR A 280 13.38 3.35 33.93
C THR A 280 14.33 4.54 33.77
N THR A 281 15.22 4.50 32.77
CA THR A 281 16.28 5.50 32.60
C THR A 281 16.03 6.36 31.36
N LYS A 282 15.29 7.45 31.49
CA LYS A 282 14.99 8.35 30.35
C LYS A 282 16.14 9.32 30.10
N ARG A 283 17.09 8.96 29.23
CA ARG A 283 18.31 9.74 28.96
C ARG A 283 18.07 10.86 27.95
N HIS A 284 17.48 10.53 26.81
CA HIS A 284 17.31 11.45 25.68
C HIS A 284 15.84 11.78 25.43
N MET A 285 15.58 12.83 24.63
CA MET A 285 14.22 13.21 24.25
C MET A 285 13.50 12.08 23.49
N LEU A 286 14.26 11.33 22.68
CA LEU A 286 13.76 10.15 21.96
C LEU A 286 13.14 9.12 22.93
N ASP A 287 13.71 8.97 24.13
CA ASP A 287 13.27 7.96 25.09
C ASP A 287 12.00 8.37 25.80
N ARG A 288 11.80 9.67 26.00
CA ARG A 288 10.53 10.23 26.47
C ARG A 288 9.43 10.00 25.43
N ILE A 289 9.75 10.19 24.14
CA ILE A 289 8.82 9.93 23.03
C ILE A 289 8.49 8.42 22.96
N LYS A 290 9.50 7.55 22.99
CA LYS A 290 9.32 6.09 23.02
C LYS A 290 8.46 5.67 24.21
N TYR A 291 8.79 6.13 25.40
CA TYR A 291 8.02 5.85 26.61
C TYR A 291 6.56 6.29 26.43
N ALA A 292 6.33 7.50 25.92
CA ALA A 292 4.97 8.00 25.69
C ALA A 292 4.20 7.13 24.70
N ILE A 293 4.80 6.79 23.55
CA ILE A 293 4.18 5.95 22.52
C ILE A 293 3.86 4.55 23.06
N PHE A 294 4.83 3.87 23.70
CA PHE A 294 4.65 2.49 24.15
C PHE A 294 3.72 2.38 25.38
N MET A 295 3.75 3.35 26.29
CA MET A 295 2.89 3.30 27.49
C MET A 295 1.46 3.81 27.21
N TYR A 296 1.32 4.90 26.44
CA TYR A 296 0.02 5.52 26.18
C TYR A 296 -0.65 5.04 24.89
N GLY A 297 0.09 4.44 23.95
CA GLY A 297 -0.43 4.01 22.65
C GLY A 297 -1.63 3.06 22.78
N ARG A 298 -1.62 2.15 23.75
CA ARG A 298 -2.76 1.25 24.00
C ARG A 298 -4.05 2.00 24.32
N TRP A 299 -3.96 3.08 25.11
CA TRP A 299 -5.11 3.87 25.52
C TRP A 299 -5.68 4.65 24.34
N ILE A 300 -4.79 5.21 23.50
CA ILE A 300 -5.19 5.90 22.27
C ILE A 300 -5.96 4.95 21.36
N VAL A 301 -5.44 3.74 21.12
CA VAL A 301 -6.14 2.76 20.27
C VAL A 301 -7.48 2.38 20.88
N LEU A 302 -7.55 2.15 22.20
CA LEU A 302 -8.80 1.85 22.89
C LEU A 302 -9.83 2.98 22.76
N SER A 303 -9.40 4.25 22.87
CA SER A 303 -10.26 5.42 22.65
C SER A 303 -10.79 5.48 21.21
N ILE A 304 -9.96 5.17 20.21
CA ILE A 304 -10.41 5.11 18.80
C ILE A 304 -11.45 4.00 18.61
N VAL A 305 -11.25 2.82 19.20
CA VAL A 305 -12.21 1.72 19.14
C VAL A 305 -13.52 2.08 19.83
N TYR A 306 -13.47 2.76 20.97
CA TYR A 306 -14.65 3.28 21.65
C TYR A 306 -15.42 4.27 20.76
N LEU A 307 -14.72 5.24 20.16
CA LEU A 307 -15.30 6.21 19.23
C LEU A 307 -15.95 5.51 18.02
N ALA A 308 -15.28 4.51 17.45
CA ALA A 308 -15.83 3.69 16.36
C ALA A 308 -17.10 2.93 16.77
N GLY A 309 -17.16 2.45 18.02
CA GLY A 309 -18.32 1.76 18.57
C GLY A 309 -19.54 2.66 18.78
N ILE A 310 -19.35 3.90 19.25
CA ILE A 310 -20.47 4.82 19.55
C ILE A 310 -20.98 5.58 18.31
N THR A 311 -20.14 5.82 17.31
CA THR A 311 -20.48 6.67 16.16
C THR A 311 -21.55 6.07 15.25
N ARG A 312 -21.67 4.74 15.18
CA ARG A 312 -22.68 4.06 14.36
C ARG A 312 -23.44 3.02 15.19
N ILE A 313 -24.69 3.33 15.52
CA ILE A 313 -25.61 2.43 16.20
C ILE A 313 -25.90 1.24 15.28
N SER A 314 -25.20 0.14 15.49
CA SER A 314 -25.32 -1.10 14.71
C SER A 314 -24.90 -2.29 15.58
N LEU A 315 -25.35 -3.49 15.23
CA LEU A 315 -24.94 -4.72 15.91
C LEU A 315 -23.41 -4.90 15.91
N PHE A 316 -22.75 -4.46 14.83
CA PHE A 316 -21.29 -4.43 14.73
C PHE A 316 -20.65 -3.38 15.67
N GLY A 317 -21.30 -2.22 15.84
CA GLY A 317 -20.87 -1.19 16.80
C GLY A 317 -20.81 -1.72 18.23
N LEU A 318 -21.81 -2.51 18.63
CA LEU A 318 -21.88 -3.13 19.96
C LEU A 318 -20.70 -4.07 20.24
N GLY A 319 -20.21 -4.83 19.25
CA GLY A 319 -19.04 -5.69 19.46
C GLY A 319 -17.75 -4.89 19.67
N TYR A 320 -17.58 -3.73 19.01
CA TYR A 320 -16.47 -2.82 19.33
C TYR A 320 -16.53 -2.29 20.76
N LEU A 321 -17.73 -1.98 21.27
CA LEU A 321 -17.92 -1.54 22.65
C LEU A 321 -17.61 -2.65 23.65
N ILE A 322 -18.08 -3.88 23.40
CA ILE A 322 -17.76 -5.04 24.24
C ILE A 322 -16.24 -5.26 24.29
N ALA A 323 -15.58 -5.28 23.13
CA ALA A 323 -14.13 -5.44 23.05
C ALA A 323 -13.42 -4.31 23.81
N CYS A 324 -13.88 -3.07 23.67
CA CYS A 324 -13.33 -1.92 24.37
C CYS A 324 -13.45 -2.07 25.90
N PHE A 325 -14.63 -2.38 26.43
CA PHE A 325 -14.81 -2.58 27.86
C PHE A 325 -14.02 -3.78 28.38
N TYR A 326 -13.93 -4.86 27.61
CA TYR A 326 -13.10 -6.02 27.94
C TYR A 326 -11.62 -5.64 28.06
N PHE A 327 -11.06 -4.94 27.08
CA PHE A 327 -9.67 -4.47 27.13
C PHE A 327 -9.44 -3.45 28.24
N LEU A 328 -10.42 -2.59 28.55
CA LEU A 328 -10.36 -1.64 29.66
C LEU A 328 -10.30 -2.36 31.01
N TRP A 329 -11.15 -3.36 31.22
CA TRP A 329 -11.15 -4.19 32.42
C TRP A 329 -9.84 -4.97 32.55
N TYR A 330 -9.38 -5.57 31.45
CA TYR A 330 -8.14 -6.33 31.39
C TYR A 330 -6.88 -5.44 31.47
N ALA A 331 -7.01 -4.12 31.29
CA ALA A 331 -5.90 -3.17 31.23
C ALA A 331 -5.07 -3.10 32.51
N HIS A 332 -5.67 -3.41 33.67
CA HIS A 332 -5.03 -3.37 34.98
C HIS A 332 -3.94 -4.44 35.12
N ASP A 333 -4.18 -5.63 34.59
CA ASP A 333 -3.25 -6.77 34.67
C ASP A 333 -2.40 -6.93 33.40
N PHE A 334 -2.54 -6.01 32.44
CA PHE A 334 -1.96 -6.16 31.10
C PHE A 334 -0.44 -6.28 31.11
N LEU A 335 0.26 -5.54 31.98
CA LEU A 335 1.73 -5.54 32.05
C LEU A 335 2.31 -6.77 32.76
N THR A 336 1.50 -7.51 33.53
CA THR A 336 1.97 -8.68 34.31
C THR A 336 1.68 -10.01 33.61
N LYS A 337 0.84 -10.02 32.57
CA LYS A 337 0.48 -11.23 31.84
C LYS A 337 1.53 -11.58 30.78
N ARG A 338 1.59 -12.87 30.41
CA ARG A 338 2.47 -13.33 29.34
C ARG A 338 2.06 -12.68 28.02
N VAL A 339 3.06 -12.17 27.31
CA VAL A 339 2.95 -11.50 26.01
C VAL A 339 2.15 -12.35 24.99
N THR A 340 2.29 -13.67 25.03
CA THR A 340 1.57 -14.60 24.13
C THR A 340 0.04 -14.59 24.29
N VAL A 341 -0.47 -14.39 25.51
CA VAL A 341 -1.92 -14.32 25.77
C VAL A 341 -2.47 -13.02 25.20
N ILE A 342 -1.75 -11.93 25.42
CA ILE A 342 -2.10 -10.59 24.94
C ILE A 342 -2.16 -10.56 23.42
N PHE A 343 -1.14 -11.09 22.74
CA PHE A 343 -1.14 -11.16 21.27
C PHE A 343 -2.31 -11.99 20.72
N ARG A 344 -2.69 -13.08 21.40
CA ARG A 344 -3.83 -13.89 20.96
C ARG A 344 -5.15 -13.12 21.07
N LEU A 345 -5.37 -12.41 22.18
CA LEU A 345 -6.53 -11.54 22.35
C LEU A 345 -6.55 -10.42 21.31
N TRP A 346 -5.39 -9.82 21.03
CA TRP A 346 -5.26 -8.79 20.00
C TRP A 346 -5.59 -9.33 18.60
N ASN A 347 -5.11 -10.53 18.25
CA ASN A 347 -5.43 -11.16 16.98
C ASN A 347 -6.93 -11.46 16.86
N TYR A 348 -7.59 -11.93 17.92
CA TYR A 348 -9.06 -12.09 17.90
C TYR A 348 -9.79 -10.77 17.66
N PHE A 349 -9.29 -9.67 18.23
CA PHE A 349 -9.84 -8.34 17.97
C PHE A 349 -9.63 -7.90 16.51
N ILE A 350 -8.44 -8.10 15.95
CA ILE A 350 -8.17 -7.83 14.53
C ILE A 350 -9.08 -8.67 13.63
N TYR A 351 -9.28 -9.95 13.94
CA TYR A 351 -10.19 -10.82 13.19
C TYR A 351 -11.65 -10.35 13.28
N TYR A 352 -12.07 -9.83 14.43
CA TYR A 352 -13.38 -9.20 14.57
C TYR A 352 -13.51 -7.95 13.67
N CYS A 353 -12.51 -7.06 13.67
CA CYS A 353 -12.49 -5.90 12.78
C CYS A 353 -12.59 -6.31 11.30
N PHE A 354 -11.81 -7.31 10.89
CA PHE A 354 -11.85 -7.85 9.53
C PHE A 354 -13.23 -8.45 9.20
N PHE A 355 -13.80 -9.24 10.11
CA PHE A 355 -15.13 -9.83 9.95
C PHE A 355 -16.22 -8.77 9.73
N VAL A 356 -16.18 -7.67 10.49
CA VAL A 356 -17.12 -6.55 10.30
C VAL A 356 -16.96 -5.91 8.92
N ILE A 357 -15.71 -5.69 8.47
CA ILE A 357 -15.44 -5.17 7.12
C ILE A 357 -15.99 -6.14 6.06
N PHE A 358 -15.66 -7.43 6.16
CA PHE A 358 -16.07 -8.45 5.22
C PHE A 358 -17.60 -8.60 5.13
N ILE A 359 -18.30 -8.62 6.26
CA ILE A 359 -19.77 -8.71 6.24
C ILE A 359 -20.38 -7.46 5.63
N LYS A 360 -19.87 -6.26 5.96
CA LYS A 360 -20.38 -5.03 5.35
C LYS A 360 -20.19 -5.02 3.84
N THR A 361 -19.04 -5.49 3.35
CA THR A 361 -18.79 -5.59 1.90
C THR A 361 -19.69 -6.60 1.21
N CYS A 362 -20.00 -7.73 1.86
CA CYS A 362 -20.91 -8.73 1.30
C CYS A 362 -22.38 -8.26 1.33
N LEU A 363 -22.80 -7.58 2.39
CA LEU A 363 -24.15 -7.03 2.51
C LEU A 363 -24.40 -5.85 1.57
N GLN A 364 -23.36 -5.22 1.05
CA GLN A 364 -23.45 -4.12 0.07
C GLN A 364 -24.21 -4.52 -1.22
N VAL A 365 -24.30 -5.82 -1.50
CA VAL A 365 -25.03 -6.40 -2.66
C VAL A 365 -26.55 -6.27 -2.49
N CYS A 366 -27.03 -6.28 -1.25
CA CYS A 366 -28.44 -6.29 -0.89
C CYS A 366 -28.96 -4.87 -0.65
#